data_AF-A0A9Q1ABL3-F1
#
_entry.id   AF-A0A9Q1ABL3-F1
#
_cell.length_a   1.000
_cell.length_b   1.000
_cell.length_c   1.000
_cell.angle_alpha   90.00
_cell.angle_beta   90.00
_cell.angle_gamma   90.00
#
_symmetry.space_group_name_H-M   'P 1'
#
loop_
_entity.id
_entity.type
_entity.pdbx_description
1 polymer ?
#
loop_
_entity_poly.entity_id
_entity_poly.type
_entity_poly.pdbx_seq_one_letter_code
_entity_poly.pdbx_strand_id
1 'polypeptide(L)'
;MDFIAFPFADLVNSLRLSYTHEILQKIAPYLVDSICGYRAGYVVEDRRQIERFFQWETLATNALECDEATSGLCNGLMTLKNKGDLSLDPSLDSSSTIWSYIIGHEKMPSRGISIRAIETIRHGVIDMQWNEVLEEIEKSKAFFQIYEGAVCIHQGETYMVKVLDISEKIALCYEANLYYYTKTRDYTDIELAKIACFCYAAASYMVAMQNTYGC
;
A
#
# COMPACT_ATOMS: atom_id res chain seq x y z
N MET A 1 -10.65 -9.18 -28.36
CA MET A 1 -9.24 -9.57 -28.15
C MET A 1 -8.68 -8.43 -27.36
N ASP A 2 -8.67 -8.59 -26.04
CA ASP A 2 -8.73 -7.45 -25.15
C ASP A 2 -7.32 -7.22 -24.61
N PHE A 3 -6.79 -6.03 -24.84
CA PHE A 3 -5.41 -5.69 -24.50
C PHE A 3 -5.37 -5.07 -23.11
N ILE A 4 -4.81 -5.81 -22.15
CA ILE A 4 -4.60 -5.31 -20.79
C ILE A 4 -3.14 -4.87 -20.66
N ALA A 5 -2.92 -3.59 -20.34
CA ALA A 5 -1.60 -3.05 -20.03
C ALA A 5 -1.50 -2.74 -18.54
N PHE A 6 -0.52 -3.33 -17.86
CA PHE A 6 -0.24 -3.08 -16.44
C PHE A 6 1.04 -2.26 -16.26
N PRO A 7 0.99 -0.93 -16.18
CA PRO A 7 2.12 -0.13 -15.77
C PRO A 7 2.20 0.03 -14.25
N PHE A 8 3.43 0.26 -13.81
CA PHE A 8 3.84 0.37 -12.42
C PHE A 8 3.35 1.65 -11.71
N ALA A 9 2.88 2.64 -12.46
CA ALA A 9 2.49 3.94 -11.92
C ALA A 9 1.16 4.40 -12.52
N ASP A 10 0.24 4.76 -11.63
CA ASP A 10 -1.12 5.18 -11.97
C ASP A 10 -1.18 6.33 -12.99
N LEU A 11 -0.33 7.35 -12.83
CA LEU A 11 -0.27 8.51 -13.73
C LEU A 11 0.11 8.12 -15.17
N VAL A 12 1.02 7.14 -15.32
CA VAL A 12 1.46 6.66 -16.64
C VAL A 12 0.32 5.94 -17.34
N ASN A 13 -0.50 5.22 -16.59
CA ASN A 13 -1.71 4.55 -17.07
C ASN A 13 -2.72 5.57 -17.62
N SER A 14 -3.05 6.58 -16.82
CA SER A 14 -4.02 7.62 -17.20
C SER A 14 -3.54 8.43 -18.41
N LEU A 15 -2.24 8.77 -18.47
CA LEU A 15 -1.66 9.45 -19.63
C LEU A 15 -1.73 8.61 -20.90
N ARG A 16 -1.44 7.30 -20.79
CA ARG A 16 -1.52 6.40 -21.93
C ARG A 16 -2.95 6.30 -22.45
N LEU A 17 -3.94 6.21 -21.56
CA LEU A 17 -5.34 6.20 -21.92
C LEU A 17 -5.74 7.49 -22.66
N SER A 18 -5.41 8.65 -22.09
CA SER A 18 -5.68 9.96 -22.69
C SER A 18 -5.10 10.06 -24.12
N TYR A 19 -3.84 9.64 -24.29
CA TYR A 19 -3.20 9.63 -25.62
C TYR A 19 -3.85 8.62 -26.59
N THR A 20 -4.24 7.43 -26.10
CA THR A 20 -4.96 6.46 -26.95
C THR A 20 -6.32 6.97 -27.39
N HIS A 21 -7.05 7.65 -26.52
CA HIS A 21 -8.33 8.27 -26.86
C HIS A 21 -8.15 9.38 -27.90
N GLU A 22 -7.14 10.25 -27.74
CA GLU A 22 -6.86 11.31 -28.71
C GLU A 22 -6.55 10.76 -30.12
N ILE A 23 -5.81 9.66 -30.20
CA ILE A 23 -5.51 8.99 -31.48
C ILE A 23 -6.76 8.31 -32.04
N LEU A 24 -7.49 7.56 -31.21
CA LEU A 24 -8.66 6.82 -31.65
C LEU A 24 -9.79 7.74 -32.09
N GLN A 25 -9.94 8.91 -31.46
CA GLN A 25 -10.92 9.90 -31.90
C GLN A 25 -10.66 10.37 -33.34
N LYS A 26 -9.39 10.39 -33.78
CA LYS A 26 -8.99 10.75 -35.17
C LYS A 26 -9.15 9.59 -36.16
N ILE A 27 -8.91 8.35 -35.73
CA ILE A 27 -8.84 7.18 -36.63
C ILE A 27 -10.16 6.39 -36.64
N ALA A 28 -10.70 6.11 -35.45
CA ALA A 28 -11.83 5.21 -35.22
C ALA A 28 -12.62 5.65 -33.96
N PRO A 29 -13.48 6.68 -34.08
CA PRO A 29 -14.18 7.26 -32.92
C PRO A 29 -15.14 6.27 -32.24
N TYR A 30 -15.64 5.27 -32.98
CA TYR A 30 -16.52 4.23 -32.46
C TYR A 30 -15.85 3.29 -31.44
N LEU A 31 -14.52 3.34 -31.33
CA LEU A 31 -13.73 2.45 -30.47
C LEU A 31 -13.22 3.14 -29.20
N VAL A 32 -13.41 4.46 -29.07
CA VAL A 32 -12.98 5.25 -27.91
C VAL A 32 -13.66 4.73 -26.64
N ASP A 33 -15.00 4.57 -26.68
CA ASP A 33 -15.80 4.07 -25.56
C ASP A 33 -15.51 2.59 -25.22
N SER A 34 -14.82 1.87 -26.11
CA SER A 34 -14.44 0.47 -25.89
C SER A 34 -13.16 0.34 -25.07
N ILE A 35 -12.39 1.42 -24.88
CA ILE A 35 -11.13 1.41 -24.13
C ILE A 35 -11.30 2.26 -22.88
N CYS A 36 -11.19 1.64 -21.71
CA CYS A 36 -11.27 2.32 -20.43
C CYS A 36 -10.00 2.09 -19.59
N GLY A 37 -9.72 3.02 -18.69
CA GLY A 37 -8.70 2.82 -17.67
C GLY A 37 -9.24 1.98 -16.53
N TYR A 38 -8.37 1.25 -15.84
CA TYR A 38 -8.70 0.60 -14.57
C TYR A 38 -7.69 1.00 -13.50
N ARG A 39 -8.17 1.56 -12.40
CA ARG A 39 -7.36 2.03 -11.27
C ARG A 39 -8.03 1.68 -9.94
N ALA A 40 -7.22 1.34 -8.94
CA ALA A 40 -7.74 1.01 -7.60
C ALA A 40 -8.41 2.20 -6.89
N GLY A 41 -8.03 3.43 -7.23
CA GLY A 41 -8.59 4.67 -6.69
C GLY A 41 -9.94 5.07 -7.28
N TYR A 42 -10.42 4.39 -8.32
CA TYR A 42 -11.75 4.66 -8.86
C TYR A 42 -12.86 4.24 -7.89
N VAL A 43 -14.00 4.91 -8.01
CA VAL A 43 -15.21 4.59 -7.29
C VAL A 43 -15.60 3.14 -7.54
N VAL A 44 -16.22 2.49 -6.54
CA VAL A 44 -16.57 1.07 -6.59
C VAL A 44 -17.56 0.80 -7.72
N GLU A 45 -18.50 1.70 -7.92
CA GLU A 45 -19.50 1.66 -8.99
C GLU A 45 -18.83 1.60 -10.37
N ASP A 46 -17.89 2.50 -10.66
CA ASP A 46 -17.19 2.55 -11.94
C ASP A 46 -16.35 1.30 -12.17
N ARG A 47 -15.61 0.85 -11.15
CA ARG A 47 -14.85 -0.41 -11.22
C ARG A 47 -15.74 -1.59 -11.54
N ARG A 48 -16.91 -1.69 -10.91
CA ARG A 48 -17.88 -2.77 -11.19
C ARG A 48 -18.45 -2.69 -12.59
N GLN A 49 -18.66 -1.49 -13.13
CA GLN A 49 -19.11 -1.33 -14.52
C GLN A 49 -18.03 -1.82 -15.50
N ILE A 50 -16.78 -1.44 -15.28
CA ILE A 50 -15.63 -1.90 -16.08
C ILE A 50 -15.47 -3.42 -15.97
N GLU A 51 -15.56 -3.98 -14.77
CA GLU A 51 -15.47 -5.43 -14.51
C GLU A 51 -16.63 -6.22 -15.11
N ARG A 52 -17.82 -5.62 -15.29
CA ARG A 52 -18.92 -6.27 -16.01
C ARG A 52 -18.73 -6.22 -17.52
N PHE A 53 -18.15 -5.13 -18.01
CA PHE A 53 -17.88 -4.93 -19.43
C PHE A 53 -16.77 -5.87 -19.92
N PHE A 54 -15.71 -6.03 -19.11
CA PHE A 54 -14.65 -7.00 -19.32
C PHE A 54 -15.01 -8.34 -18.70
N GLN A 55 -15.52 -9.29 -19.50
CA GLN A 55 -15.66 -10.68 -19.04
C GLN A 55 -14.29 -11.20 -18.60
N TRP A 56 -14.18 -11.51 -17.32
CA TRP A 56 -12.98 -11.92 -16.58
C TRP A 56 -12.06 -12.89 -17.36
N GLU A 57 -10.85 -12.45 -17.67
CA GLU A 57 -9.69 -13.33 -17.77
C GLU A 57 -8.50 -12.56 -17.17
N THR A 58 -8.36 -12.62 -15.84
CA THR A 58 -7.33 -11.88 -15.10
C THR A 58 -6.12 -12.77 -14.84
N LEU A 59 -5.09 -12.63 -15.68
CA LEU A 59 -3.71 -12.95 -15.27
C LEU A 59 -3.25 -11.85 -14.30
N ALA A 60 -3.49 -12.05 -13.01
CA ALA A 60 -2.97 -11.19 -11.95
C ALA A 60 -1.44 -11.33 -11.88
N THR A 61 -0.69 -10.37 -12.44
CA THR A 61 0.79 -10.37 -12.39
C THR A 61 1.36 -9.89 -11.06
N ASN A 62 0.53 -9.41 -10.13
CA ASN A 62 0.98 -8.85 -8.85
C ASN A 62 1.07 -9.89 -7.71
N ALA A 63 0.99 -11.19 -8.01
CA ALA A 63 1.01 -12.26 -7.01
C ALA A 63 2.38 -12.96 -6.83
N LEU A 64 3.48 -12.39 -7.34
CA LEU A 64 4.80 -13.02 -7.32
C LEU A 64 5.87 -12.32 -6.48
N GLU A 65 5.49 -11.32 -5.67
CA GLU A 65 6.36 -10.79 -4.60
C GLU A 65 5.77 -11.14 -3.24
N CYS A 66 6.03 -12.36 -2.77
CA CYS A 66 5.75 -12.71 -1.38
C CYS A 66 6.84 -13.69 -0.90
N ASP A 67 8.08 -13.21 -0.90
CA ASP A 67 9.19 -13.95 -0.31
C ASP A 67 9.32 -13.59 1.18
N GLU A 68 9.04 -14.59 2.00
CA GLU A 68 9.57 -14.86 3.35
C GLU A 68 9.64 -13.73 4.39
N ALA A 69 8.61 -13.64 5.24
CA ALA A 69 8.64 -12.89 6.50
C ALA A 69 8.59 -13.82 7.73
N THR A 70 9.49 -14.79 7.84
CA THR A 70 9.55 -15.71 9.01
C THR A 70 10.36 -15.13 10.17
N SER A 71 11.21 -14.13 9.93
CA SER A 71 12.10 -13.53 10.95
C SER A 71 11.40 -12.53 11.89
N GLY A 72 10.34 -11.86 11.44
CA GLY A 72 9.59 -10.88 12.24
C GLY A 72 8.77 -11.50 13.38
N LEU A 73 8.28 -12.72 13.18
CA LEU A 73 7.44 -13.45 14.15
C LEU A 73 8.19 -13.76 15.46
N CYS A 74 9.46 -14.14 15.38
CA CYS A 74 10.27 -14.48 16.56
C CYS A 74 10.51 -13.26 17.46
N ASN A 75 10.74 -12.08 16.89
CA ASN A 75 10.90 -10.83 17.65
C ASN A 75 9.59 -10.40 18.31
N GLY A 76 8.46 -10.56 17.63
CA GLY A 76 7.13 -10.28 18.18
C GLY A 76 6.82 -11.16 19.40
N LEU A 77 7.08 -12.47 19.29
CA LEU A 77 6.87 -13.43 20.38
C LEU A 77 7.75 -13.12 21.61
N MET A 78 9.03 -12.79 21.40
CA MET A 78 9.92 -12.41 22.50
C MET A 78 9.52 -11.10 23.17
N THR A 79 9.00 -10.14 22.40
CA THR A 79 8.50 -8.86 22.94
C THR A 79 7.27 -9.07 23.82
N LEU A 80 6.32 -9.91 23.39
CA LEU A 80 5.11 -10.23 24.14
C LEU A 80 5.40 -11.07 25.39
N LYS A 81 6.36 -11.99 25.32
CA LYS A 81 6.86 -12.72 26.49
C LYS A 81 7.48 -11.78 27.53
N ASN A 82 8.33 -10.86 27.09
CA ASN A 82 8.98 -9.89 27.97
C ASN A 82 7.99 -8.90 28.60
N LYS A 83 6.86 -8.61 27.94
CA LYS A 83 5.75 -7.83 28.50
C LYS A 83 4.89 -8.61 29.50
N GLY A 84 5.01 -9.94 29.56
CA GLY A 84 4.20 -10.80 30.44
C GLY A 84 2.82 -11.15 29.87
N ASP A 85 2.55 -10.83 28.61
CA ASP A 85 1.24 -11.07 27.96
C ASP A 85 1.05 -12.55 27.56
N LEU A 86 2.16 -13.28 27.42
CA LEU A 86 2.21 -14.70 27.07
C LEU A 86 2.82 -15.51 28.22
N SER A 87 2.16 -16.59 28.63
CA SER A 87 2.70 -17.56 29.58
C SER A 87 2.74 -18.95 28.97
N LEU A 88 3.75 -19.71 29.40
CA LEU A 88 3.91 -21.11 29.05
C LEU A 88 3.13 -21.96 30.04
N ASP A 89 2.41 -22.95 29.53
CA ASP A 89 1.84 -23.98 30.39
C ASP A 89 2.99 -24.90 30.85
N PRO A 90 3.32 -24.97 32.16
CA PRO A 90 4.45 -25.75 32.66
C PRO A 90 4.26 -27.27 32.56
N SER A 91 3.09 -27.73 32.11
CA SER A 91 2.62 -29.11 32.25
C SER A 91 2.87 -30.01 31.03
N LEU A 92 3.45 -29.52 29.93
CA LEU A 92 3.69 -30.30 28.72
C LEU A 92 5.17 -30.42 28.34
N ASP A 93 5.50 -31.62 27.88
CA ASP A 93 6.83 -32.07 27.49
C ASP A 93 7.41 -31.23 26.34
N SER A 94 8.74 -31.16 26.31
CA SER A 94 9.61 -30.15 25.68
C SER A 94 9.61 -30.08 24.13
N SER A 95 8.54 -30.54 23.47
CA SER A 95 8.34 -30.55 22.01
C SER A 95 7.17 -29.67 21.54
N SER A 96 6.14 -29.45 22.38
CA SER A 96 4.93 -28.72 21.98
C SER A 96 4.64 -27.56 22.94
N THR A 97 5.34 -26.47 22.72
CA THR A 97 5.23 -25.24 23.52
C THR A 97 3.99 -24.45 23.10
N ILE A 98 2.83 -24.76 23.68
CA ILE A 98 1.60 -23.97 23.48
C ILE A 98 1.69 -22.73 24.35
N TRP A 99 1.65 -21.56 23.72
CA TRP A 99 1.64 -20.26 24.39
C TRP A 99 0.19 -19.85 24.67
N SER A 100 -0.13 -19.61 25.93
CA SER A 100 -1.44 -19.12 26.34
C SER A 100 -1.36 -17.62 26.57
N TYR A 101 -2.30 -16.87 25.99
CA TYR A 101 -2.48 -15.44 26.24
C TYR A 101 -3.32 -15.28 27.52
N ILE A 102 -2.67 -14.90 28.63
CA ILE A 102 -3.29 -15.00 29.96
C ILE A 102 -3.51 -13.62 30.61
N ILE A 103 -2.75 -12.58 30.22
CA ILE A 103 -2.70 -11.31 30.98
C ILE A 103 -2.70 -10.04 30.08
N GLY A 104 -3.02 -10.12 28.79
CA GLY A 104 -3.08 -8.87 28.02
C GLY A 104 -4.27 -8.01 28.43
N HIS A 105 -4.01 -6.72 28.72
CA HIS A 105 -5.02 -5.73 29.13
C HIS A 105 -6.18 -5.57 28.12
N GLU A 106 -6.03 -6.06 26.89
CA GLU A 106 -7.06 -6.05 25.85
C GLU A 106 -7.66 -7.44 25.62
N LYS A 107 -8.98 -7.56 25.85
CA LYS A 107 -9.74 -8.82 25.68
C LYS A 107 -9.82 -9.32 24.23
N MET A 108 -9.56 -8.45 23.23
CA MET A 108 -9.63 -8.76 21.79
C MET A 108 -8.56 -7.98 21.00
N PRO A 109 -7.29 -8.42 21.03
CA PRO A 109 -6.18 -7.72 20.38
C PRO A 109 -6.30 -7.69 18.84
N SER A 110 -7.01 -8.66 18.25
CA SER A 110 -7.27 -8.70 16.80
C SER A 110 -8.06 -7.49 16.29
N ARG A 111 -8.75 -6.76 17.17
CA ARG A 111 -9.57 -5.60 16.81
C ARG A 111 -8.75 -4.31 16.67
N GLY A 112 -7.56 -4.26 17.26
CA GLY A 112 -6.63 -3.13 17.15
C GLY A 112 -5.59 -3.27 16.02
N ILE A 113 -5.53 -4.44 15.37
CA ILE A 113 -4.50 -4.76 14.37
C ILE A 113 -5.17 -4.89 13.00
N SER A 114 -4.82 -3.99 12.08
CA SER A 114 -5.22 -4.14 10.68
C SER A 114 -4.25 -5.06 9.95
N ILE A 115 -4.74 -6.21 9.47
CA ILE A 115 -3.94 -7.23 8.75
C ILE A 115 -3.39 -6.68 7.42
N ARG A 116 -4.06 -5.67 6.87
CA ARG A 116 -3.59 -4.91 5.73
C ARG A 116 -3.24 -3.51 6.20
N ALA A 117 -2.09 -2.98 5.83
CA ALA A 117 -1.74 -1.58 6.05
C ALA A 117 -2.57 -0.65 5.13
N ILE A 118 -3.90 -0.80 5.19
CA ILE A 118 -4.86 0.02 4.47
C ILE A 118 -5.32 1.09 5.45
N GLU A 119 -5.16 2.34 5.06
CA GLU A 119 -5.63 3.45 5.86
C GLU A 119 -7.15 3.52 5.83
N THR A 120 -7.77 3.69 7.00
CA THR A 120 -9.22 3.84 7.14
C THR A 120 -9.70 5.19 6.60
N ILE A 121 -8.80 6.19 6.50
CA ILE A 121 -9.13 7.54 6.05
C ILE A 121 -8.78 7.67 4.58
N ARG A 122 -9.80 7.97 3.77
CA ARG A 122 -9.67 8.32 2.36
C ARG A 122 -10.12 9.75 2.12
N HIS A 123 -9.63 10.34 1.05
CA HIS A 123 -10.01 11.65 0.56
C HIS A 123 -10.72 11.46 -0.78
N GLY A 124 -11.90 12.05 -0.91
CA GLY A 124 -12.67 12.02 -2.15
C GLY A 124 -12.25 13.16 -3.07
N VAL A 125 -12.01 12.87 -4.34
CA VAL A 125 -11.80 13.87 -5.39
C VAL A 125 -13.15 14.11 -6.05
N ILE A 126 -13.66 15.32 -5.94
CA ILE A 126 -15.01 15.70 -6.38
C ILE A 126 -14.91 16.77 -7.45
N ASP A 127 -15.64 16.59 -8.55
CA ASP A 127 -15.78 17.62 -9.57
C ASP A 127 -16.76 18.71 -9.12
N MET A 128 -16.36 19.97 -9.30
CA MET A 128 -17.16 21.14 -8.90
C MET A 128 -18.36 21.40 -9.81
N GLN A 129 -18.37 20.91 -11.05
CA GLN A 129 -19.47 21.19 -11.99
C GLN A 129 -20.66 20.25 -11.74
N TRP A 130 -20.39 18.96 -11.62
CA TRP A 130 -21.42 17.91 -11.48
C TRP A 130 -21.60 17.44 -10.04
N ASN A 131 -20.68 17.81 -9.14
CA ASN A 131 -20.64 17.32 -7.75
C ASN A 131 -20.58 15.79 -7.67
N GLU A 132 -19.86 15.19 -8.62
CA GLU A 132 -19.62 13.76 -8.70
C GLU A 132 -18.25 13.40 -8.12
N VAL A 133 -18.18 12.25 -7.46
CA VAL A 133 -16.93 11.73 -6.91
C VAL A 133 -16.21 10.98 -8.02
N LEU A 134 -15.03 11.46 -8.41
CA LEU A 134 -14.20 10.85 -9.44
C LEU A 134 -13.33 9.72 -8.87
N GLU A 135 -12.66 10.00 -7.74
CA GLU A 135 -11.68 9.08 -7.14
C GLU A 135 -11.68 9.14 -5.61
N GLU A 136 -11.34 8.01 -4.99
CA GLU A 136 -11.00 7.93 -3.56
C GLU A 136 -9.53 7.61 -3.39
N ILE A 137 -8.80 8.48 -2.69
CA ILE A 137 -7.36 8.35 -2.48
C ILE A 137 -7.08 8.19 -0.98
N GLU A 138 -6.13 7.32 -0.63
CA GLU A 138 -5.69 7.14 0.76
C GLU A 138 -5.01 8.41 1.31
N LYS A 139 -5.20 8.71 2.60
CA LYS A 139 -4.69 9.93 3.23
C LYS A 139 -3.17 10.12 3.07
N SER A 140 -2.39 9.06 3.21
CA SER A 140 -0.93 9.04 3.03
C SER A 140 -0.51 9.46 1.61
N LYS A 141 -1.31 9.10 0.60
CA LYS A 141 -1.08 9.44 -0.81
C LYS A 141 -1.69 10.78 -1.19
N ALA A 142 -2.71 11.24 -0.47
CA ALA A 142 -3.45 12.44 -0.78
C ALA A 142 -2.54 13.67 -0.89
N PHE A 143 -1.61 13.85 0.06
CA PHE A 143 -0.69 15.00 0.06
C PHE A 143 0.24 15.05 -1.16
N PHE A 144 0.58 13.90 -1.74
CA PHE A 144 1.47 13.82 -2.89
C PHE A 144 0.72 13.87 -4.22
N GLN A 145 -0.57 13.55 -4.25
CA GLN A 145 -1.34 13.43 -5.49
C GLN A 145 -2.38 14.53 -5.68
N ILE A 146 -3.03 15.04 -4.61
CA ILE A 146 -4.20 15.94 -4.69
C ILE A 146 -4.02 17.23 -3.89
N TYR A 147 -2.87 17.89 -4.06
CA TYR A 147 -2.63 19.22 -3.51
C TYR A 147 -3.25 20.32 -4.38
N GLU A 148 -3.36 21.53 -3.85
CA GLU A 148 -3.84 22.70 -4.59
C GLU A 148 -2.98 22.96 -5.84
N GLY A 149 -3.61 22.96 -7.02
CA GLY A 149 -2.94 23.08 -8.31
C GLY A 149 -2.41 21.76 -8.88
N ALA A 150 -2.62 20.63 -8.22
CA ALA A 150 -2.31 19.32 -8.80
C ALA A 150 -3.20 19.02 -10.00
N VAL A 151 -2.63 18.31 -10.99
CA VAL A 151 -3.33 17.83 -12.17
C VAL A 151 -3.65 16.36 -11.98
N CYS A 152 -4.94 16.05 -11.94
CA CYS A 152 -5.50 14.72 -11.88
C CYS A 152 -6.01 14.32 -13.28
N ILE A 153 -5.87 13.05 -13.65
CA ILE A 153 -6.39 12.54 -14.91
C ILE A 153 -7.30 11.38 -14.59
N HIS A 154 -8.57 11.50 -14.95
CA HIS A 154 -9.62 10.53 -14.71
C HIS A 154 -10.23 10.11 -16.05
N GLN A 155 -10.18 8.82 -16.38
CA GLN A 155 -10.68 8.26 -17.65
C GLN A 155 -10.22 8.98 -18.94
N GLY A 156 -9.02 9.56 -18.92
CA GLY A 156 -8.45 10.28 -20.06
C GLY A 156 -8.72 11.78 -20.04
N GLU A 157 -9.66 12.23 -19.22
CA GLU A 157 -10.01 13.62 -18.99
C GLU A 157 -9.15 14.25 -17.89
N THR A 158 -8.79 15.51 -18.09
CA THR A 158 -7.85 16.23 -17.22
C THR A 158 -8.59 17.18 -16.28
N TYR A 159 -8.30 17.06 -14.99
CA TYR A 159 -8.89 17.86 -13.91
C TYR A 159 -7.79 18.55 -13.12
N MET A 160 -8.03 19.80 -12.74
CA MET A 160 -7.12 20.55 -11.87
C MET A 160 -7.74 20.72 -10.49
N VAL A 161 -6.99 20.38 -9.45
CA VAL A 161 -7.42 20.56 -8.05
C VAL A 161 -7.37 22.03 -7.70
N LYS A 162 -8.51 22.58 -7.27
CA LYS A 162 -8.63 23.97 -6.85
C LYS A 162 -8.38 24.14 -5.36
N VAL A 163 -8.97 23.28 -4.53
CA VAL A 163 -8.84 23.35 -3.07
C VAL A 163 -8.87 21.93 -2.50
N LEU A 164 -7.98 21.66 -1.56
CA LEU A 164 -7.99 20.45 -0.74
C LEU A 164 -8.47 20.78 0.67
N ASP A 165 -9.63 20.28 1.06
CA ASP A 165 -10.14 20.34 2.43
C ASP A 165 -9.77 19.06 3.19
N ILE A 166 -8.82 19.19 4.12
CA ILE A 166 -8.33 18.08 4.94
C ILE A 166 -9.35 17.70 6.03
N SER A 167 -10.18 18.64 6.47
CA SER A 167 -11.18 18.43 7.53
C SER A 167 -12.34 17.58 7.00
N GLU A 168 -12.87 18.00 5.86
CA GLU A 168 -13.93 17.28 5.14
C GLU A 168 -13.39 16.07 4.36
N LYS A 169 -12.06 15.99 4.16
CA LYS A 169 -11.38 14.96 3.37
C LYS A 169 -11.84 14.97 1.91
N ILE A 170 -12.00 16.15 1.35
CA ILE A 170 -12.49 16.35 0.00
C ILE A 170 -11.51 17.25 -0.76
N ALA A 171 -11.14 16.83 -1.97
CA ALA A 171 -10.46 17.67 -2.95
C ALA A 171 -11.45 18.11 -4.00
N LEU A 172 -11.63 19.43 -4.15
CA LEU A 172 -12.47 20.02 -5.18
C LEU A 172 -11.63 20.27 -6.43
N CYS A 173 -12.07 19.70 -7.55
CA CYS A 173 -11.41 19.84 -8.84
C CYS A 173 -12.37 20.35 -9.91
N TYR A 174 -11.83 20.85 -11.01
CA TYR A 174 -12.59 21.25 -12.18
C TYR A 174 -11.88 20.77 -13.43
N GLU A 175 -12.65 20.46 -14.47
CA GLU A 175 -12.11 20.07 -15.77
C GLU A 175 -11.27 21.19 -16.37
N ALA A 176 -10.05 20.85 -16.82
CA ALA A 176 -9.10 21.79 -17.37
C ALA A 176 -8.32 21.17 -18.53
N ASN A 177 -8.30 21.85 -19.68
CA ASN A 177 -7.48 21.44 -20.82
C ASN A 177 -6.05 21.97 -20.64
N LEU A 178 -5.16 21.11 -20.14
CA LEU A 178 -3.76 21.42 -19.85
C LEU A 178 -2.82 20.57 -20.71
N TYR A 179 -1.74 21.16 -21.20
CA TYR A 179 -0.70 20.45 -21.97
C TYR A 179 0.43 19.90 -21.09
N TYR A 180 0.28 19.95 -19.76
CA TYR A 180 1.25 19.46 -18.80
C TYR A 180 0.56 18.61 -17.73
N TYR A 181 1.33 17.71 -17.13
CA TYR A 181 0.90 16.93 -15.97
C TYR A 181 1.82 17.20 -14.79
N THR A 182 1.30 17.01 -13.59
CA THR A 182 2.09 17.10 -12.37
C THR A 182 2.53 15.71 -11.93
N LYS A 183 3.81 15.57 -11.58
CA LYS A 183 4.34 14.35 -10.95
C LYS A 183 5.21 14.75 -9.78
N THR A 184 4.92 14.18 -8.62
CA THR A 184 5.69 14.43 -7.41
C THR A 184 7.00 13.64 -7.45
N ARG A 185 8.08 14.25 -6.99
CA ARG A 185 9.38 13.61 -6.81
C ARG A 185 9.58 13.35 -5.33
N ASP A 186 9.71 12.08 -4.98
CA ASP A 186 9.98 11.68 -3.61
C ASP A 186 11.48 11.79 -3.35
N TYR A 187 11.86 12.62 -2.37
CA TYR A 187 13.21 12.66 -1.84
C TYR A 187 13.19 12.00 -0.46
N THR A 188 13.86 10.86 -0.35
CA THR A 188 14.04 10.17 0.92
C THR A 188 15.40 10.52 1.46
N ASP A 189 15.44 11.30 2.55
CA ASP A 189 16.65 11.50 3.33
C ASP A 189 16.68 10.46 4.45
N ILE A 190 17.83 9.80 4.63
CA ILE A 190 17.99 8.70 5.59
C ILE A 190 18.96 9.17 6.66
N GLU A 191 18.43 9.57 7.80
CA GLU A 191 19.22 9.82 8.99
C GLU A 191 19.37 8.55 9.83
N LEU A 192 20.62 8.22 10.17
CA LEU A 192 20.91 7.10 11.07
C LEU A 192 20.56 7.48 12.51
N ALA A 193 19.37 7.11 12.96
CA ALA A 193 18.92 7.40 14.32
C ALA A 193 19.69 6.62 15.40
N LYS A 194 20.05 5.35 15.13
CA LYS A 194 20.82 4.53 16.08
C LYS A 194 21.45 3.32 15.39
N ILE A 195 22.74 3.12 15.63
CA ILE A 195 23.45 1.89 15.24
C ILE A 195 23.40 0.94 16.43
N ALA A 196 22.59 -0.11 16.33
CA ALA A 196 22.59 -1.18 17.32
C ALA A 196 23.66 -2.20 16.94
N CYS A 197 24.79 -2.18 17.65
CA CYS A 197 25.79 -3.25 17.55
C CYS A 197 25.32 -4.42 18.42
N PHE A 198 24.81 -5.49 17.79
CA PHE A 198 24.57 -6.75 18.47
C PHE A 198 25.90 -7.51 18.59
N CYS A 199 26.61 -7.28 19.69
CA CYS A 199 27.73 -8.13 20.07
C CYS A 199 27.13 -9.48 20.54
N TYR A 200 27.13 -10.51 19.71
CA TYR A 200 27.00 -11.87 20.22
C TYR A 200 28.25 -12.14 21.07
N ALA A 201 28.10 -12.08 22.39
CA ALA A 201 29.14 -12.51 23.31
C ALA A 201 29.35 -14.02 23.13
N ALA A 202 30.30 -14.40 22.28
CA ALA A 202 30.89 -15.73 22.29
C ALA A 202 31.77 -15.84 23.54
N ALA A 203 31.13 -15.95 24.71
CA ALA A 203 31.79 -16.18 25.98
C ALA A 203 31.24 -17.46 26.59
N SER A 204 31.83 -18.61 26.23
CA SER A 204 32.03 -19.79 27.09
C SER A 204 32.45 -21.02 26.27
N TYR A 205 33.72 -21.09 25.84
CA TYR A 205 34.43 -22.37 25.61
C TYR A 205 35.94 -22.09 25.62
N MET A 206 36.50 -21.83 26.79
CA MET A 206 37.94 -22.02 27.03
C MET A 206 38.21 -22.33 28.51
N VAL A 207 37.45 -23.29 29.05
CA VAL A 207 37.84 -24.04 30.25
C VAL A 207 38.15 -25.46 29.79
N ALA A 208 39.39 -25.69 29.36
CA ALA A 208 40.06 -27.00 29.38
C ALA A 208 41.38 -26.89 28.58
N MET A 209 42.48 -26.55 29.24
CA MET A 209 43.84 -27.08 29.02
C MET A 209 44.87 -26.23 29.79
N GLN A 210 44.73 -26.21 31.12
CA GLN A 210 45.85 -25.91 32.01
C GLN A 210 45.82 -26.95 33.12
N ASN A 211 46.41 -28.10 32.85
CA ASN A 211 47.08 -28.99 33.81
C ASN A 211 47.36 -30.35 33.15
N THR A 212 48.53 -30.48 32.51
CA THR A 212 49.34 -31.72 32.44
C THR A 212 50.62 -31.51 31.62
N TYR A 213 51.56 -30.73 32.15
CA TYR A 213 53.02 -30.89 31.99
C TYR A 213 53.60 -30.25 33.27
N GLY A 214 54.25 -30.94 34.22
CA GLY A 214 55.19 -32.04 34.09
C GLY A 214 56.57 -31.52 34.49
N CYS A 215 56.85 -31.45 35.80
CA CYS A 215 58.17 -31.49 36.44
C CYS A 215 57.98 -32.05 37.85
#